data_AF-A0A3C1Q6R1-F1
#
_entry.id   AF-A0A3C1Q6R1-F1
#
_cell.length_a   1.000
_cell.length_b   1.000
_cell.length_c   1.000
_cell.angle_alpha   90.00
_cell.angle_beta   90.00
_cell.angle_gamma   90.00
#
_symmetry.space_group_name_H-M   'P 1'
#
loop_
_entity.id
_entity.type
_entity.pdbx_description
1 polymer ?
#
loop_
_entity_poly.entity_id
_entity_poly.type
_entity_poly.pdbx_seq_one_letter_code
_entity_poly.pdbx_strand_id
1 'polypeptide(L)' 'MRKKNCWEMIVSALEAEEVEYVFGMPGSSKLLYDAMYESKKVRPVHAREQSSGVFMAIGYSCVFR' A
#
# COMPACT_ATOMS: atom_id res chain seq x y z
N MET A 1 -24.21 -5.80 4.37
CA MET A 1 -22.87 -5.29 4.00
C MET A 1 -22.02 -5.18 5.25
N ARG A 2 -20.80 -5.75 5.27
CA ARG A 2 -19.84 -5.54 6.35
C ARG A 2 -19.41 -4.07 6.33
N LYS A 3 -19.46 -3.38 7.48
CA LYS A 3 -19.03 -1.98 7.57
C LYS A 3 -17.51 -1.95 7.44
N LYS A 4 -16.99 -1.44 6.33
CA LYS A 4 -15.55 -1.27 6.10
C LYS A 4 -15.05 -0.09 6.93
N ASN A 5 -13.89 -0.24 7.56
CA ASN A 5 -13.18 0.88 8.16
C ASN A 5 -12.53 1.76 7.07
N CYS A 6 -12.05 2.94 7.44
CA CYS A 6 -11.46 3.87 6.48
C CYS A 6 -10.25 3.28 5.74
N TRP A 7 -9.45 2.43 6.40
CA TRP A 7 -8.26 1.81 5.82
C TRP A 7 -8.63 0.72 4.80
N GLU A 8 -9.61 -0.13 5.09
CA GLU A 8 -10.17 -1.11 4.15
C GLU A 8 -10.76 -0.44 2.91
N MET A 9 -11.35 0.76 3.05
CA MET A 9 -11.83 1.54 1.92
C MET A 9 -10.68 2.05 1.05
N ILE A 10 -9.59 2.53 1.64
CA ILE A 10 -8.38 2.94 0.91
C ILE A 10 -7.78 1.75 0.16
N VAL A 11 -7.66 0.59 0.80
CA VAL A 11 -7.16 -0.63 0.14
C VAL A 11 -8.07 -1.04 -1.01
N SER A 12 -9.39 -0.96 -0.83
CA SER A 12 -10.34 -1.26 -1.92
C SER A 12 -10.18 -0.31 -3.12
N ALA A 13 -9.88 0.97 -2.87
CA ALA A 13 -9.62 1.94 -3.93
C ALA A 13 -8.29 1.63 -4.65
N LEU A 14 -7.23 1.30 -3.90
CA LEU A 14 -5.95 0.88 -4.48
C LEU A 14 -6.09 -0.38 -5.34
N GLU A 15 -6.90 -1.35 -4.91
CA GLU A 15 -7.21 -2.55 -5.69
C GLU A 15 -8.00 -2.24 -6.97
N ALA A 16 -8.91 -1.25 -6.93
CA ALA A 16 -9.68 -0.83 -8.09
C ALA A 16 -8.83 -0.11 -9.13
N GLU A 17 -7.81 0.63 -8.68
CA GLU A 17 -6.79 1.27 -9.53
C GLU A 17 -5.65 0.31 -9.93
N GLU A 18 -5.82 -1.00 -9.67
CA GLU A 18 -4.86 -2.06 -10.03
C GLU A 18 -3.44 -1.84 -9.45
N VAL A 19 -3.35 -1.18 -8.29
CA VAL A 19 -2.07 -0.93 -7.61
C VAL A 19 -1.53 -2.24 -7.03
N GLU A 20 -0.38 -2.68 -7.53
CA GLU A 20 0.27 -3.91 -7.06
C GLU A 20 1.15 -3.72 -5.81
N TYR A 21 1.81 -2.57 -5.66
CA TYR A 21 2.82 -2.33 -4.62
C TYR A 21 2.60 -1.00 -3.91
N VAL A 22 2.72 -1.03 -2.58
CA VAL A 22 2.72 0.17 -1.74
C VAL A 22 4.06 0.26 -1.02
N PHE A 23 4.84 1.29 -1.34
CA PHE A 23 6.15 1.53 -0.72
C PHE A 23 6.00 2.49 0.45
N GLY A 24 6.53 2.12 1.61
CA GLY A 24 6.50 3.01 2.76
C GLY A 24 7.09 2.40 4.01
N MET A 25 7.08 3.19 5.08
CA MET A 25 7.51 2.75 6.41
C MET A 25 6.28 2.55 7.30
N PRO A 26 6.13 1.40 7.99
CA PRO A 26 5.06 1.23 8.95
C PRO A 26 5.29 2.13 10.18
N GLY A 27 4.33 3.01 10.45
CA GLY A 27 4.30 3.81 11.68
C GLY A 27 3.61 3.08 12.82
N SER A 28 2.34 2.73 12.64
CA SER A 28 1.56 1.89 13.55
C SER A 28 0.94 0.75 12.77
N SER A 29 1.04 -0.48 13.31
CA SER A 29 0.52 -1.68 12.65
C SER A 29 -0.99 -1.63 12.48
N LYS A 30 -1.73 -0.95 13.38
CA LYS A 30 -3.21 -0.86 13.38
C LYS A 30 -3.80 0.07 12.30
N LEU A 31 -2.98 0.64 11.43
CA LEU A 31 -3.41 1.58 10.39
C LEU A 31 -3.52 0.85 9.05
N LEU A 32 -3.03 1.46 7.97
CA LEU A 32 -3.11 0.93 6.62
C LEU A 32 -2.53 -0.48 6.47
N TYR A 33 -1.49 -0.83 7.24
CA TYR A 33 -0.82 -2.13 7.13
C TYR A 33 -1.69 -3.30 7.60
N ASP A 34 -2.54 -3.12 8.62
CA ASP A 34 -3.51 -4.14 9.05
C ASP A 34 -4.53 -4.42 7.96
N ALA A 35 -5.08 -3.36 7.35
CA ALA A 35 -6.03 -3.49 6.24
C ALA A 35 -5.40 -4.09 4.98
N MET A 36 -4.13 -3.79 4.70
CA MET A 36 -3.39 -4.40 3.59
C MET A 36 -3.04 -5.87 3.86
N TYR A 37 -2.89 -6.28 5.12
CA TYR A 37 -2.60 -7.67 5.46
C TYR A 37 -3.73 -8.63 5.04
N GLU A 38 -4.98 -8.15 5.04
CA GLU A 38 -6.13 -8.92 4.52
C GLU A 38 -6.19 -8.94 2.97
N SER A 39 -5.56 -7.99 2.29
CA SER A 39 -5.53 -7.95 0.82
C SER A 39 -4.43 -8.85 0.27
N LYS A 40 -4.78 -9.65 -0.75
CA LYS A 40 -3.81 -10.47 -1.50
C LYS A 40 -3.30 -9.79 -2.78
N LYS A 41 -3.85 -8.62 -3.12
CA LYS A 41 -3.57 -7.90 -4.38
C LYS A 41 -2.56 -6.79 -4.18
N VAL A 42 -2.72 -6.02 -3.10
CA VAL A 42 -1.82 -4.90 -2.77
C VAL A 42 -0.72 -5.40 -1.85
N ARG A 43 0.54 -5.34 -2.30
CA ARG A 43 1.69 -5.83 -1.54
C ARG A 43 2.47 -4.68 -0.89
N PRO A 44 2.60 -4.65 0.45
CA PRO A 44 3.43 -3.65 1.11
C PRO A 44 4.92 -3.95 0.94
N VAL A 45 5.70 -2.92 0.62
CA VAL A 45 7.16 -2.95 0.57
C VAL A 45 7.71 -2.00 1.63
N HIS A 46 8.38 -2.56 2.63
CA HIS A 46 8.92 -1.77 3.74
C HIS A 46 10.21 -1.06 3.35
N ALA A 47 10.15 0.26 3.37
CA ALA A 47 11.30 1.13 3.25
C ALA A 47 11.88 1.43 4.64
N ARG A 48 13.22 1.49 4.74
CA ARG A 48 13.90 1.85 6.00
C ARG A 48 13.72 3.32 6.35
N GLU A 49 13.58 4.16 5.34
CA GLU A 49 13.41 5.60 5.44
C GLU A 49 12.32 6.03 4.43
N GLN A 50 11.52 7.04 4.77
CA GLN A 50 10.33 7.38 3.98
C GLN A 50 10.66 7.87 2.56
N SER A 51 11.69 8.71 2.42
CA SER A 51 12.16 9.22 1.12
C SER A 51 12.62 8.10 0.20
N SER A 52 13.27 7.06 0.73
CA SER A 52 13.67 5.88 -0.05
C SER A 52 12.47 5.16 -0.67
N GLY A 53 11.34 5.08 0.05
CA GLY A 53 10.10 4.50 -0.48
C GLY A 53 9.56 5.27 -1.68
N VAL A 54 9.69 6.61 -1.68
CA VAL A 54 9.26 7.45 -2.80
C VAL A 54 10.11 7.17 -4.05
N PHE A 55 11.44 7.10 -3.91
CA PHE A 55 12.32 6.77 -5.03
C PHE A 55 12.06 5.38 -5.60
N MET A 56 11.76 4.40 -4.74
CA MET A 56 11.38 3.05 -5.18
C MET A 56 10.06 3.05 -5.96
N ALA A 57 9.05 3.78 -5.50
CA ALA A 57 7.76 3.90 -6.18
C ALA A 57 7.91 4.55 -7.57
N ILE A 58 8.72 5.60 -7.66
CA ILE A 58 9.04 6.27 -8.93
C ILE A 58 9.78 5.31 -9.86
N GLY A 59 10.85 4.68 -9.38
CA GLY A 59 11.64 3.74 -10.19
C GLY A 59 10.79 2.59 -10.73
N TYR A 60 9.92 2.02 -9.90
CA TYR A 60 8.98 0.98 -10.31
C TYR A 60 8.03 1.48 -11.41
N SER A 61 7.41 2.64 -11.20
CA SER A 61 6.43 3.22 -12.15
C SER A 61 7.05 3.68 -13.48
N CYS A 62 8.33 4.06 -13.48
CA CYS A 62 9.02 4.49 -14.69
C CYS A 62 9.52 3.33 -15.55
N VAL A 63 9.85 2.18 -14.93
CA VAL A 63 10.36 1.00 -15.64
C VAL A 63 9.23 0.06 -16.05
N PHE A 64 8.24 -0.10 -15.19
CA PHE A 64 7.10 -0.99 -15.39
C PHE A 64 5.85 -0.13 -15.64
N ARG A 65 5.65 0.27 -16.90
CA ARG A 65 4.43 0.90 -17.39
C ARG A 65 3.96 0.20 -18.65
#